data_AF-A0A067BQV1-F1
#
_entry.id   AF-A0A067BQV1-F1
#
_cell.length_a   1.000
_cell.length_b   1.000
_cell.length_c   1.000
_cell.angle_alpha   90.00
_cell.angle_beta   90.00
_cell.angle_gamma   90.00
#
_symmetry.space_group_name_H-M   'P 1'
#
loop_
_entity.id
_entity.type
_entity.pdbx_description
1 polymer ?
#
loop_
_entity_poly.entity_id
_entity_poly.type
_entity_poly.pdbx_seq_one_letter_code
_entity_poly.pdbx_strand_id
1 'polypeptide(L)'
;MRHVTDTLSTVLLDIVHLLSEPKDVVAFVSALPDLPPALHALLSLGQSMDLTRHWPCLYLENFPVGSIDLGITALSAFPYVSVGPATNLRWLAAPLPRSSRVWLSLRSRNDTALAFARVWGDRVRDVSVATKDAEFSAHVHELLDLCHYIESAMVRLSDPANAALWMSALARPAFPLRSLSFELTRYNSGPVDDCMPLRARTPRIAVA
;
A
#
# COMPACT_ATOMS: atom_id res chain seq x y z
N MET A 1 32.82 9.92 15.99
CA MET A 1 31.75 10.17 16.98
C MET A 1 30.40 10.35 16.28
N ARG A 2 29.83 9.29 15.67
CA ARG A 2 28.55 9.35 14.91
C ARG A 2 27.49 8.33 15.34
N HIS A 3 27.69 7.60 16.44
CA HIS A 3 26.82 6.46 16.77
C HIS A 3 25.74 6.71 17.84
N VAL A 4 25.84 7.75 18.67
CA VAL A 4 24.94 7.91 19.83
C VAL A 4 23.60 8.60 19.46
N THR A 5 23.60 9.55 18.53
CA THR A 5 22.41 10.28 18.08
C THR A 5 21.45 9.43 17.24
N ASP A 6 21.96 8.41 16.54
CA ASP A 6 21.13 7.50 15.74
C ASP A 6 20.31 6.54 16.61
N THR A 7 20.88 6.06 17.72
CA THR A 7 20.17 5.12 18.60
C THR A 7 19.00 5.78 19.31
N LEU A 8 19.17 6.99 19.86
CA LEU A 8 18.09 7.70 20.54
C LEU A 8 16.97 8.05 19.55
N SER A 9 17.32 8.53 18.36
CA SER A 9 16.34 8.84 17.31
C SER A 9 15.54 7.61 16.91
N THR A 10 16.21 6.46 16.77
CA THR A 10 15.54 5.19 16.45
C THR A 10 14.58 4.76 17.55
N VAL A 11 15.01 4.79 18.82
CA VAL A 11 14.15 4.44 19.96
C VAL A 11 12.93 5.35 20.05
N LEU A 12 13.10 6.66 19.83
CA LEU A 12 11.98 7.60 19.84
C LEU A 12 10.99 7.33 18.70
N LEU A 13 11.49 7.00 17.51
CA LEU A 13 10.65 6.60 16.37
C LEU A 13 9.90 5.30 16.67
N ASP A 14 10.57 4.31 17.26
CA ASP A 14 9.95 3.05 17.66
C ASP A 14 8.83 3.28 18.69
N ILE A 15 9.05 4.15 19.69
CA ILE A 15 8.00 4.53 20.66
C ILE A 15 6.83 5.20 19.95
N VAL A 16 7.10 6.15 19.04
CA VAL A 16 6.07 6.83 18.25
C VAL A 16 5.26 5.83 17.42
N HIS A 17 5.90 4.82 16.83
CA HIS A 17 5.21 3.77 16.06
C HIS A 17 4.31 2.87 16.92
N LEU A 18 4.49 2.83 18.24
CA LEU A 18 3.61 2.11 19.17
C LEU A 18 2.34 2.90 19.53
N LEU A 19 2.27 4.20 19.21
CA LEU A 19 1.13 5.05 19.55
C LEU A 19 0.08 4.98 18.43
N SER A 20 -1.12 4.50 18.78
CA SER A 20 -2.22 4.34 17.82
C SER A 20 -2.89 5.66 17.46
N GLU A 21 -2.98 6.59 18.41
CA GLU A 21 -3.75 7.83 18.25
C GLU A 21 -2.84 9.02 17.89
N PRO A 22 -3.17 9.82 16.87
CA PRO A 22 -2.37 10.97 16.46
C PRO A 22 -2.24 12.03 17.57
N LYS A 23 -3.25 12.14 18.45
CA LYS A 23 -3.21 13.06 19.60
C LYS A 23 -2.13 12.69 20.60
N ASP A 24 -1.98 11.38 20.88
CA ASP A 24 -0.97 10.88 21.79
C ASP A 24 0.43 11.05 21.20
N VAL A 25 0.57 10.84 19.89
CA VAL A 25 1.81 11.12 19.15
C VAL A 25 2.22 12.58 19.29
N VAL A 26 1.31 13.51 19.00
CA VAL A 26 1.60 14.94 19.11
C VAL A 26 1.95 15.32 20.55
N ALA A 27 1.20 14.82 21.55
CA ALA A 27 1.49 15.08 22.96
C ALA A 27 2.86 14.55 23.38
N PHE A 28 3.19 13.30 23.01
CA PHE A 28 4.48 12.69 23.31
C PHE A 28 5.63 13.46 22.66
N VAL A 29 5.55 13.72 21.36
CA VAL A 29 6.61 14.39 20.61
C VAL A 29 6.79 15.83 21.09
N SER A 30 5.72 16.56 21.39
CA SER A 30 5.79 17.94 21.89
C SER A 30 6.43 18.06 23.28
N ALA A 31 6.45 16.97 24.07
CA ALA A 31 7.07 16.93 25.38
C ALA A 31 8.58 16.67 25.35
N LEU A 32 9.14 16.32 24.18
CA LEU A 32 10.56 16.02 24.04
C LEU A 32 11.39 17.32 23.95
N PRO A 33 12.47 17.45 24.74
CA PRO A 33 13.29 18.66 24.73
C PRO A 33 14.13 18.82 23.45
N ASP A 34 14.62 17.71 22.89
CA ASP A 34 15.44 17.68 21.68
C ASP A 34 14.83 16.72 20.66
N LEU A 35 14.28 17.27 19.58
CA LEU A 35 13.57 16.51 18.57
C LEU A 35 14.46 16.07 17.41
N PRO A 36 14.51 14.77 17.08
CA PRO A 36 15.02 14.31 15.80
C PRO A 36 14.29 15.01 14.64
N PRO A 37 14.98 15.27 13.50
CA PRO A 37 14.39 16.00 12.37
C PRO A 37 13.05 15.42 11.88
N ALA A 38 12.92 14.10 11.86
CA ALA A 38 11.68 13.44 11.44
C ALA A 38 10.50 13.71 12.37
N LEU A 39 10.74 13.72 13.69
CA LEU A 39 9.71 14.01 14.67
C LEU A 39 9.35 15.51 14.70
N HIS A 40 10.34 16.38 14.50
CA HIS A 40 10.07 17.79 14.29
C HIS A 40 9.20 18.03 13.05
N ALA A 41 9.55 17.41 11.93
CA ALA A 41 8.78 17.51 10.69
C ALA A 41 7.37 16.92 10.83
N LEU A 42 7.18 15.85 11.60
CA LEU A 42 5.87 15.30 11.93
C LEU A 42 4.98 16.33 12.67
N LEU A 43 5.53 17.05 13.65
CA LEU A 43 4.78 18.10 14.35
C LEU A 43 4.40 19.24 13.41
N SER A 44 5.35 19.71 12.59
CA SER A 44 5.07 20.75 11.60
C SER A 44 4.02 20.31 10.57
N LEU A 45 4.06 19.03 10.16
CA LEU A 45 3.03 18.45 9.31
C LEU A 45 1.65 18.51 9.97
N GLY A 46 1.54 18.13 11.25
CA GLY A 46 0.29 18.19 12.00
C GLY A 46 -0.29 19.61 12.16
N GLN A 47 0.52 20.65 11.98
CA GLN A 47 0.05 22.05 11.91
C GLN A 47 -0.45 22.44 10.51
N SER A 48 0.06 21.78 9.46
CA SER A 48 -0.23 22.10 8.06
C SER A 48 -1.35 21.24 7.45
N MET A 49 -1.64 20.07 8.01
CA MET A 49 -2.64 19.14 7.52
C MET A 49 -3.27 18.31 8.65
N ASP A 50 -4.42 17.71 8.36
CA ASP A 50 -5.12 16.82 9.28
C ASP A 50 -4.36 15.48 9.44
N LEU A 51 -3.53 15.39 10.47
CA LEU A 51 -2.74 14.20 10.77
C LEU A 51 -3.62 12.97 11.06
N THR A 52 -4.88 13.16 11.48
CA THR A 52 -5.83 12.05 11.72
C THR A 52 -6.09 11.22 10.47
N ARG A 53 -6.01 11.84 9.29
CA ARG A 53 -6.19 11.14 8.01
C ARG A 53 -4.93 10.42 7.55
N HIS A 54 -3.78 10.74 8.12
CA HIS A 54 -2.47 10.23 7.72
C HIS A 54 -1.76 9.43 8.83
N TRP A 55 -2.38 9.24 9.99
CA TRP A 55 -1.82 8.42 11.06
C TRP A 55 -2.55 7.07 11.15
N PRO A 56 -1.83 5.94 11.25
CA PRO A 56 -0.37 5.78 11.24
C PRO A 56 0.23 5.65 9.81
N CYS A 57 -0.56 5.90 8.76
CA CYS A 57 -0.17 5.71 7.36
C CYS A 57 -0.11 7.03 6.57
N LEU A 58 1.08 7.43 6.15
CA LEU A 58 1.25 8.61 5.32
C LEU A 58 0.82 8.31 3.87
N TYR A 59 -0.37 8.78 3.50
CA TYR A 59 -0.83 8.75 2.11
C TYR A 59 -0.12 9.80 1.25
N LEU A 60 0.66 9.35 0.26
CA LEU A 60 1.45 10.23 -0.60
C LEU A 60 0.70 10.71 -1.85
N GLU A 61 -0.41 10.05 -2.19
CA GLU A 61 -1.24 10.44 -3.32
C GLU A 61 -1.89 11.81 -3.07
N ASN A 62 -1.81 12.71 -4.05
CA ASN A 62 -2.35 14.07 -3.96
C ASN A 62 -1.82 14.88 -2.76
N PHE A 63 -0.65 14.53 -2.24
CA PHE A 63 -0.03 15.27 -1.15
C PHE A 63 0.29 16.71 -1.59
N PRO A 64 0.04 17.74 -0.76
CA PRO A 64 0.28 19.13 -1.13
C PRO A 64 1.74 19.34 -1.58
N VAL A 65 1.92 19.83 -2.81
CA VAL A 65 3.27 19.95 -3.42
C VAL A 65 4.21 20.82 -2.59
N GLY A 66 3.68 21.89 -1.99
CA GLY A 66 4.45 22.79 -1.11
C GLY A 66 4.91 22.15 0.20
N SER A 67 4.33 21.02 0.59
CA SER A 67 4.66 20.31 1.83
C SER A 67 5.45 19.02 1.59
N ILE A 68 5.80 18.68 0.35
CA ILE A 68 6.50 17.42 0.02
C ILE A 68 7.83 17.31 0.75
N ASP A 69 8.64 18.37 0.78
CA ASP A 69 9.96 18.31 1.43
C ASP A 69 9.85 18.10 2.95
N LEU A 70 8.81 18.69 3.55
CA LEU A 70 8.47 18.47 4.94
C LEU A 70 8.02 17.02 5.17
N GLY A 71 7.20 16.50 4.26
CA GLY A 71 6.79 15.10 4.25
C GLY A 71 7.93 14.11 4.12
N ILE A 72 8.88 14.37 3.20
CA ILE A 72 10.11 13.59 3.00
C ILE A 72 10.93 13.55 4.29
N THR A 73 11.02 14.67 5.00
CA THR A 73 11.73 14.75 6.29
C THR A 73 11.01 13.95 7.38
N ALA A 74 9.67 13.99 7.41
CA ALA A 74 8.85 13.27 8.40
C ALA A 74 8.68 11.78 8.10
N LEU A 75 9.17 11.30 6.96
CA LEU A 75 8.79 10.00 6.39
C LEU A 75 9.12 8.82 7.30
N SER A 76 10.23 8.89 8.03
CA SER A 76 10.61 7.85 9.00
C SER A 76 9.77 7.84 10.27
N ALA A 77 9.05 8.93 10.57
CA ALA A 77 8.13 9.00 11.70
C ALA A 77 6.83 8.23 11.45
N PHE A 78 6.51 7.89 10.20
CA PHE A 78 5.36 7.06 9.86
C PHE A 78 5.78 5.59 9.72
N PRO A 79 5.08 4.66 10.41
CA PRO A 79 5.34 3.22 10.25
C PRO A 79 4.86 2.70 8.89
N TYR A 80 3.83 3.32 8.31
CA TYR A 80 3.27 2.96 7.01
C TYR A 80 3.29 4.12 6.03
N VAL A 81 3.52 3.79 4.76
CA VAL A 81 3.48 4.75 3.65
C VAL A 81 2.61 4.17 2.54
N SER A 82 1.67 4.96 2.03
CA SER A 82 0.79 4.55 0.94
C SER A 82 1.10 5.31 -0.34
N VAL A 83 1.40 4.57 -1.40
CA VAL A 83 1.73 5.08 -2.73
C VAL A 83 0.55 4.83 -3.65
N GLY A 84 -0.03 5.92 -4.15
CA GLY A 84 -1.10 5.91 -5.14
C GLY A 84 -0.60 6.27 -6.55
N PRO A 85 -1.46 6.17 -7.57
CA PRO A 85 -1.11 6.49 -8.96
C PRO A 85 -0.65 7.93 -9.17
N ALA A 86 -1.27 8.89 -8.47
CA ALA A 86 -0.94 10.31 -8.58
C ALA A 86 0.13 10.77 -7.56
N THR A 87 0.91 9.84 -7.00
CA THR A 87 2.01 10.18 -6.09
C THR A 87 3.15 10.87 -6.84
N ASN A 88 3.63 11.99 -6.29
CA ASN A 88 4.71 12.77 -6.88
C ASN A 88 6.07 12.03 -6.80
N LEU A 89 6.85 11.97 -7.88
CA LEU A 89 8.14 11.25 -7.89
C LEU A 89 9.22 11.88 -7.00
N ARG A 90 9.05 13.12 -6.52
CA ARG A 90 9.98 13.75 -5.56
C ARG A 90 10.15 12.93 -4.27
N TRP A 91 9.14 12.15 -3.87
CA TRP A 91 9.24 11.27 -2.70
C TRP A 91 10.37 10.24 -2.82
N LEU A 92 10.77 9.87 -4.05
CA LEU A 92 11.89 8.95 -4.30
C LEU A 92 13.26 9.51 -3.89
N ALA A 93 13.35 10.80 -3.58
CA ALA A 93 14.56 11.40 -3.04
C ALA A 93 14.88 10.93 -1.61
N ALA A 94 13.90 10.38 -0.87
CA ALA A 94 14.11 9.84 0.47
C ALA A 94 14.33 8.33 0.46
N PRO A 95 15.38 7.83 1.15
CA PRO A 95 15.42 6.43 1.52
C PRO A 95 14.38 6.13 2.60
N LEU A 96 13.70 5.00 2.48
CA LEU A 96 12.83 4.48 3.53
C LEU A 96 13.64 3.77 4.62
N PRO A 97 13.37 4.02 5.92
CA PRO A 97 13.87 3.18 7.00
C PRO A 97 13.50 1.71 6.81
N ARG A 98 14.27 0.83 7.43
CA ARG A 98 14.03 -0.61 7.26
C ARG A 98 12.70 -1.09 7.85
N SER A 99 12.25 -0.43 8.90
CA SER A 99 11.00 -0.71 9.62
C SER A 99 9.76 -0.20 8.89
N SER A 100 9.90 0.76 7.98
CA SER A 100 8.75 1.32 7.25
C SER A 100 8.17 0.31 6.26
N ARG A 101 6.85 0.23 6.26
CA ARG A 101 6.09 -0.68 5.39
C ARG A 101 5.37 0.12 4.32
N VAL A 102 5.49 -0.32 3.07
CA VAL A 102 4.86 0.35 1.93
C VAL A 102 3.61 -0.41 1.51
N TRP A 103 2.53 0.35 1.37
CA TRP A 103 1.32 -0.05 0.66
C TRP A 103 1.36 0.52 -0.75
N LEU A 104 1.39 -0.35 -1.76
CA LEU A 104 1.41 0.02 -3.17
C LEU A 104 0.08 -0.28 -3.88
N SER A 105 -0.51 0.71 -4.54
CA SER A 105 -1.68 0.49 -5.40
C SER A 105 -1.28 0.02 -6.81
N LEU A 106 -1.74 -1.18 -7.18
CA LEU A 106 -1.49 -1.81 -8.46
C LEU A 106 -2.60 -1.44 -9.46
N ARG A 107 -2.19 -0.99 -10.65
CA ARG A 107 -3.06 -0.72 -11.80
C ARG A 107 -2.36 -1.11 -13.10
N SER A 108 -3.13 -1.42 -14.13
CA SER A 108 -2.69 -2.00 -15.41
C SER A 108 -1.62 -1.19 -16.14
N ARG A 109 -1.60 0.14 -15.93
CA ARG A 109 -0.61 1.10 -16.45
C ARG A 109 -0.35 2.20 -15.42
N ASN A 110 0.63 1.96 -14.56
CA ASN A 110 0.98 2.90 -13.50
C ASN A 110 2.51 3.01 -13.40
N ASP A 111 3.07 3.93 -14.17
CA ASP A 111 4.51 4.20 -14.19
C ASP A 111 5.01 4.72 -12.84
N THR A 112 4.15 5.45 -12.12
CA THR A 112 4.42 5.88 -10.74
C THR A 112 4.68 4.65 -9.86
N ALA A 113 3.76 3.69 -9.82
CA ALA A 113 3.92 2.51 -8.99
C ALA A 113 5.14 1.67 -9.37
N LEU A 114 5.47 1.59 -10.68
CA LEU A 114 6.69 0.93 -11.12
C LEU A 114 7.96 1.66 -10.65
N ALA A 115 7.99 3.00 -10.72
CA ALA A 115 9.11 3.79 -10.23
C ALA A 115 9.31 3.61 -8.72
N PHE A 116 8.23 3.59 -7.94
CA PHE A 116 8.30 3.30 -6.50
C PHE A 116 8.71 1.86 -6.22
N ALA A 117 8.23 0.87 -6.98
CA ALA A 117 8.65 -0.52 -6.80
C ALA A 117 10.15 -0.70 -7.05
N ARG A 118 10.74 0.02 -8.02
CA ARG A 118 12.19 -0.03 -8.28
C ARG A 118 13.05 0.48 -7.11
N VAL A 119 12.56 1.45 -6.34
CA VAL A 119 13.33 2.07 -5.24
C VAL A 119 12.95 1.48 -3.88
N TRP A 120 11.68 1.17 -3.68
CA TRP A 120 11.08 0.77 -2.42
C TRP A 120 10.48 -0.64 -2.43
N GLY A 121 10.67 -1.43 -3.49
CA GLY A 121 10.10 -2.78 -3.65
C GLY A 121 10.37 -3.71 -2.47
N ASP A 122 11.57 -3.66 -1.89
CA ASP A 122 11.93 -4.44 -0.70
C ASP A 122 11.19 -4.02 0.58
N ARG A 123 10.50 -2.87 0.55
CA ARG A 123 9.66 -2.34 1.64
C ARG A 123 8.17 -2.54 1.38
N VAL A 124 7.78 -2.94 0.18
CA VAL A 124 6.37 -3.25 -0.12
C VAL A 124 5.96 -4.48 0.68
N ARG A 125 4.94 -4.32 1.50
CA ARG A 125 4.33 -5.39 2.31
C ARG A 125 2.86 -5.56 1.98
N ASP A 126 2.22 -4.51 1.49
CA ASP A 126 0.79 -4.47 1.24
C ASP A 126 0.55 -4.00 -0.19
N VAL A 127 -0.32 -4.70 -0.93
CA VAL A 127 -0.72 -4.29 -2.28
C VAL A 127 -2.23 -4.20 -2.41
N SER A 128 -2.73 -3.21 -3.15
CA SER A 128 -4.15 -3.11 -3.47
C SER A 128 -4.43 -2.98 -4.95
N VAL A 129 -5.46 -3.69 -5.40
CA VAL A 129 -6.05 -3.58 -6.73
C VAL A 129 -7.47 -3.10 -6.50
N ALA A 130 -7.81 -1.88 -6.94
CA ALA A 130 -9.11 -1.29 -6.60
C ALA A 130 -9.76 -0.52 -7.77
N THR A 131 -9.34 -0.78 -9.01
CA THR A 131 -9.89 -0.08 -10.17
C THR A 131 -10.87 -0.93 -10.94
N LYS A 132 -11.94 -0.29 -11.43
CA LYS A 132 -12.95 -0.89 -12.32
C LYS A 132 -12.33 -1.54 -13.56
N ASP A 133 -11.21 -0.98 -14.03
CA ASP A 133 -10.49 -1.41 -15.23
C ASP A 133 -9.13 -2.06 -14.90
N ALA A 134 -9.03 -2.71 -13.73
CA ALA A 134 -7.83 -3.42 -13.31
C ALA A 134 -7.60 -4.69 -14.15
N GLU A 135 -6.94 -4.52 -15.28
CA GLU A 135 -6.44 -5.60 -16.11
C GLU A 135 -5.08 -6.08 -15.60
N PHE A 136 -4.91 -7.39 -15.60
CA PHE A 136 -3.63 -7.99 -15.29
C PHE A 136 -2.75 -7.97 -16.54
N SER A 137 -1.61 -7.29 -16.46
CA SER A 137 -0.74 -7.01 -17.61
C SER A 137 0.72 -7.39 -17.33
N ALA A 138 1.55 -7.40 -18.38
CA ALA A 138 3.00 -7.56 -18.23
C ALA A 138 3.63 -6.51 -17.30
N HIS A 139 3.06 -5.30 -17.25
CA HIS A 139 3.49 -4.23 -16.34
C HIS A 139 3.24 -4.57 -14.88
N VAL A 140 2.09 -5.17 -14.58
CA VAL A 140 1.77 -5.65 -13.23
C VAL A 140 2.71 -6.78 -12.83
N HIS A 141 3.02 -7.68 -13.76
CA HIS A 141 4.02 -8.73 -13.54
C HIS A 141 5.39 -8.16 -13.16
N GLU A 142 5.93 -7.22 -13.95
CA GLU A 142 7.22 -6.56 -13.67
C GLU A 142 7.20 -5.90 -12.27
N LEU A 143 6.12 -5.20 -11.94
CA LEU A 143 5.98 -4.55 -10.64
C LEU A 143 5.99 -5.56 -9.50
N LEU A 144 5.23 -6.65 -9.62
CA LEU A 144 5.20 -7.70 -8.59
C LEU A 144 6.56 -8.39 -8.44
N ASP A 145 7.33 -8.54 -9.52
CA ASP A 145 8.67 -9.13 -9.46
C ASP A 145 9.69 -8.22 -8.74
N LEU A 146 9.43 -6.92 -8.62
CA LEU A 146 10.24 -6.00 -7.82
C LEU A 146 9.85 -6.01 -6.32
N CYS A 147 8.69 -6.56 -5.98
CA CYS A 147 8.10 -6.52 -4.64
C CYS A 147 8.18 -7.87 -3.93
N HIS A 148 9.37 -8.27 -3.48
CA HIS A 148 9.64 -9.63 -3.00
C HIS A 148 8.96 -10.05 -1.69
N TYR A 149 8.48 -9.08 -0.89
CA TYR A 149 8.06 -9.33 0.50
C TYR A 149 6.60 -9.00 0.74
N ILE A 150 5.74 -9.15 -0.28
CA ILE A 150 4.30 -8.92 -0.12
C ILE A 150 3.73 -9.90 0.93
N GLU A 151 3.14 -9.34 1.99
CA GLU A 151 2.50 -10.07 3.09
C GLU A 151 0.97 -10.00 3.01
N SER A 152 0.44 -8.94 2.41
CA SER A 152 -1.00 -8.70 2.34
C SER A 152 -1.39 -8.20 0.96
N ALA A 153 -2.48 -8.73 0.43
CA ALA A 153 -3.04 -8.28 -0.83
C ALA A 153 -4.55 -8.09 -0.73
N MET A 154 -5.02 -6.96 -1.24
CA MET A 154 -6.44 -6.64 -1.34
C MET A 154 -6.83 -6.45 -2.79
N VAL A 155 -7.68 -7.31 -3.32
CA VAL A 155 -8.06 -7.32 -4.73
C VAL A 155 -9.55 -7.07 -4.84
N ARG A 156 -9.92 -5.94 -5.43
CA ARG A 156 -11.29 -5.57 -5.77
C ARG A 156 -11.40 -5.46 -7.29
N LEU A 157 -12.17 -6.35 -7.89
CA LEU A 157 -12.38 -6.40 -9.34
C LEU A 157 -13.85 -6.18 -9.67
N SER A 158 -14.09 -5.61 -10.84
CA SER A 158 -15.42 -5.54 -11.45
C SER A 158 -15.64 -6.61 -12.52
N ASP A 159 -14.56 -7.10 -13.14
CA ASP A 159 -14.58 -8.16 -14.15
C ASP A 159 -14.01 -9.48 -13.58
N PRO A 160 -14.81 -10.56 -13.51
CA PRO A 160 -14.34 -11.86 -13.03
C PRO A 160 -13.35 -12.54 -13.98
N ALA A 161 -13.27 -12.17 -15.27
CA ALA A 161 -12.37 -12.82 -16.22
C ALA A 161 -10.88 -12.69 -15.82
N ASN A 162 -10.53 -11.57 -15.18
CA ASN A 162 -9.16 -11.28 -14.72
C ASN A 162 -8.85 -11.83 -13.31
N ALA A 163 -9.86 -12.31 -12.58
CA ALA A 163 -9.69 -12.75 -11.20
C ALA A 163 -8.64 -13.86 -11.04
N ALA A 164 -8.69 -14.87 -11.90
CA ALA A 164 -7.77 -16.00 -11.83
C ALA A 164 -6.31 -15.57 -12.04
N LEU A 165 -6.06 -14.59 -12.92
CA LEU A 165 -4.72 -14.07 -13.19
C LEU A 165 -4.17 -13.33 -11.96
N TRP A 166 -4.97 -12.43 -11.38
CA TRP A 166 -4.60 -11.71 -10.16
C TRP A 166 -4.33 -12.67 -8.99
N MET A 167 -5.21 -13.66 -8.79
CA MET A 167 -5.06 -14.65 -7.72
C MET A 167 -3.81 -15.50 -7.93
N SER A 168 -3.56 -15.99 -9.15
CA SER A 168 -2.36 -16.78 -9.48
C SER A 168 -1.08 -15.98 -9.25
N ALA A 169 -1.05 -14.71 -9.65
CA ALA A 169 0.11 -13.84 -9.49
C ALA A 169 0.42 -13.47 -8.03
N LEU A 170 -0.60 -13.34 -7.19
CA LEU A 170 -0.43 -12.99 -5.77
C LEU A 170 -0.22 -14.22 -4.88
N ALA A 171 -0.75 -15.38 -5.26
CA ALA A 171 -0.55 -16.64 -4.53
C ALA A 171 0.76 -17.36 -4.90
N ARG A 172 1.70 -16.69 -5.59
CA ARG A 172 2.99 -17.27 -5.96
C ARG A 172 3.78 -17.63 -4.69
N PRO A 173 4.47 -18.80 -4.65
CA PRO A 173 5.28 -19.21 -3.49
C PRO A 173 6.39 -18.24 -3.10
N ALA A 174 6.78 -17.33 -4.00
CA ALA A 174 7.80 -16.32 -3.76
C ALA A 174 7.39 -15.27 -2.72
N PHE A 175 6.09 -15.09 -2.46
CA PHE A 175 5.62 -14.11 -1.50
C PHE A 175 5.32 -14.73 -0.13
N PRO A 176 5.76 -14.10 0.98
CA PRO A 176 5.39 -14.52 2.33
C PRO A 176 3.95 -14.09 2.68
N LEU A 177 2.99 -14.39 1.80
CA LEU A 177 1.61 -13.92 1.90
C LEU A 177 0.93 -14.49 3.14
N ARG A 178 0.42 -13.60 4.00
CA ARG A 178 -0.32 -13.91 5.23
C ARG A 178 -1.80 -13.61 5.10
N SER A 179 -2.15 -12.65 4.23
CA SER A 179 -3.52 -12.19 4.05
C SER A 179 -3.81 -11.95 2.57
N LEU A 180 -4.94 -12.46 2.10
CA LEU A 180 -5.47 -12.20 0.77
C LEU A 180 -6.98 -11.95 0.88
N SER A 181 -7.38 -10.71 0.60
CA SER A 181 -8.79 -10.32 0.52
C SER A 181 -9.17 -10.13 -0.93
N PHE A 182 -10.28 -10.72 -1.34
CA PHE A 182 -10.76 -10.69 -2.71
C PHE A 182 -12.24 -10.34 -2.74
N GLU A 183 -12.60 -9.33 -3.53
CA GLU A 183 -13.96 -8.82 -3.65
C GLU A 183 -14.32 -8.64 -5.14
N LEU A 184 -15.41 -9.28 -5.57
CA LEU A 184 -16.00 -9.08 -6.89
C LEU A 184 -17.20 -8.15 -6.75
N THR A 185 -17.02 -6.91 -7.19
CA THR A 185 -18.12 -5.95 -7.31
C THR A 185 -18.94 -6.33 -8.54
N ARG A 186 -20.08 -7.02 -8.34
CA ARG A 186 -20.98 -7.35 -9.46
C ARG A 186 -21.36 -6.06 -10.20
N TYR A 187 -21.19 -6.07 -11.51
CA TYR A 187 -21.92 -5.16 -12.39
C TYR A 187 -23.42 -5.34 -12.12
N ASN A 188 -24.15 -4.25 -11.87
CA ASN A 188 -25.61 -4.29 -11.88
C ASN A 188 -26.02 -4.63 -13.31
N SER A 189 -26.26 -5.90 -13.61
CA SER A 189 -26.99 -6.26 -14.81
C SER A 189 -28.34 -5.56 -14.73
N GLY A 190 -28.79 -4.98 -15.83
CA GLY A 190 -30.21 -4.67 -16.01
C GLY A 190 -31.09 -5.90 -15.73
N PRO A 191 -32.43 -5.74 -15.79
CA PRO A 191 -33.37 -6.72 -15.26
C PRO A 191 -33.03 -8.12 -15.78
N VAL A 192 -32.95 -9.07 -14.85
CA VAL A 192 -32.71 -10.48 -15.08
C VAL A 192 -33.94 -11.05 -15.79
N ASP A 193 -34.00 -10.89 -17.10
CA ASP A 193 -34.77 -11.77 -17.98
C ASP A 193 -33.77 -12.69 -18.68
N ASP A 194 -33.49 -13.81 -18.03
CA ASP A 194 -33.28 -15.14 -18.65
C ASP A 194 -32.52 -16.05 -17.67
N CYS A 195 -33.21 -16.44 -16.60
CA CYS A 195 -32.93 -17.73 -15.97
C CYS A 195 -33.43 -18.84 -16.91
N MET A 196 -32.65 -19.19 -17.94
CA MET A 196 -32.80 -20.50 -18.58
C MET A 196 -32.14 -21.55 -17.66
N PRO A 197 -32.90 -22.53 -17.13
CA PRO A 197 -32.30 -23.61 -16.36
C PRO A 197 -31.42 -24.46 -17.28
N LEU A 198 -30.15 -24.59 -16.93
CA LEU A 198 -29.24 -25.58 -17.49
C LEU A 198 -29.87 -26.96 -17.31
N ARG A 199 -30.49 -27.49 -18.37
CA ARG A 199 -30.90 -28.90 -18.42
C ARG A 199 -29.65 -29.75 -18.31
N ALA A 200 -29.49 -30.39 -17.15
CA ALA A 200 -28.51 -31.45 -16.95
C ALA A 200 -28.71 -32.54 -18.01
N ARG A 201 -27.77 -32.65 -18.96
CA ARG A 201 -27.64 -33.85 -19.79
C ARG A 201 -26.99 -34.92 -18.93
N THR A 202 -27.78 -35.87 -18.48
CA THR A 202 -27.33 -37.12 -17.86
C THR A 202 -26.48 -37.89 -18.88
N PRO A 203 -25.26 -38.35 -18.54
CA PRO A 203 -24.52 -39.27 -19.40
C PRO A 203 -25.18 -40.64 -19.33
N ARG A 204 -25.73 -41.12 -20.45
CA ARG A 204 -26.07 -42.53 -20.63
C ARG A 204 -24.77 -43.32 -20.77
N ILE A 205 -24.43 -44.06 -19.73
CA ILE A 205 -23.43 -45.14 -19.80
C ILE A 205 -24.11 -46.29 -20.56
N ALA A 206 -23.58 -46.62 -21.74
CA ALA A 206 -23.90 -47.87 -22.41
C ALA A 206 -23.02 -48.97 -21.80
N VAL A 207 -23.63 -49.99 -21.22
CA VAL A 207 -22.96 -51.25 -20.90
C VAL A 207 -23.14 -52.15 -22.11
N ALA A 208 -22.04 -52.70 -22.60
CA ALA A 208 -21.96 -53.64 -23.71
C ALA A 208 -22.68 -54.97 -23.42
#